data_AF-A0A0N4UMM7-F1
#
_entry.id   AF-A0A0N4UMM7-F1
#
_cell.length_a   1.000
_cell.length_b   1.000
_cell.length_c   1.000
_cell.angle_alpha   90.00
_cell.angle_beta   90.00
_cell.angle_gamma   90.00
#
_symmetry.space_group_name_H-M   'P 1'
#
loop_
_entity.id
_entity.type
_entity.pdbx_description
1 polymer ?
#
loop_
_entity_poly.entity_id
_entity_poly.type
_entity_poly.pdbx_seq_one_letter_code
_entity_poly.pdbx_strand_id
1 'polypeptide(L)'
;LDAKGPNVPVGSHTGHPDNPLYHTRDREYFGSPEKGDTIRPAFMYREFQANTSYIDRTVAYYISAFFWFWMFYHLYYFPGHIFGHHHAPYLEEFTDEELGIPDDNAPDPEYWGNHYEKPGTYR
;
A
#
# COMPACT_ATOMS: atom_id res chain seq x y z
N LEU A 1 30.57 -39.52 12.99
CA LEU A 1 31.13 -38.64 14.03
C LEU A 1 30.04 -37.65 14.39
N ASP A 2 29.16 -38.09 15.28
CA ASP A 2 28.00 -37.36 15.78
C ASP A 2 28.44 -36.17 16.62
N ALA A 3 28.14 -34.96 16.15
CA ALA A 3 28.07 -33.77 16.98
C ALA A 3 26.63 -33.28 16.99
N LYS A 4 25.74 -34.07 17.61
CA LYS A 4 24.39 -33.62 17.95
C LYS A 4 24.53 -32.67 19.15
N GLY A 5 24.84 -31.41 18.87
CA GLY A 5 24.89 -30.34 19.87
C GLY A 5 23.56 -30.21 20.61
N PRO A 6 23.53 -29.46 21.74
CA PRO A 6 22.29 -29.18 22.45
C PRO A 6 21.25 -28.69 21.43
N ASN A 7 20.02 -29.17 21.58
CA ASN A 7 18.88 -28.98 20.69
C ASN A 7 18.45 -27.51 20.65
N VAL A 8 19.34 -26.64 20.17
CA VAL A 8 19.08 -25.25 19.90
C VAL A 8 18.61 -25.24 18.45
N PRO A 9 17.34 -24.86 18.17
CA PRO A 9 16.82 -24.80 16.82
C PRO A 9 17.45 -23.59 16.11
N VAL A 10 18.69 -23.75 15.67
CA VAL A 10 19.42 -22.74 14.88
C VAL A 10 19.43 -23.21 13.43
N GLY A 11 18.46 -22.73 12.66
CA GLY A 11 18.29 -23.08 11.24
C GLY A 11 16.88 -22.74 10.73
N SER A 12 16.74 -22.58 9.42
CA SER A 12 15.42 -22.40 8.79
C SER A 12 14.66 -23.73 8.80
N HIS A 13 13.83 -23.95 9.81
CA HIS A 13 12.90 -25.08 9.86
C HIS A 13 11.56 -24.68 9.23
N THR A 14 11.07 -25.46 8.28
CA THR A 14 9.76 -25.26 7.64
C THR A 14 8.75 -26.29 8.16
N GLY A 15 7.63 -25.83 8.75
CA GLY A 15 6.52 -26.69 9.23
C GLY A 15 5.96 -26.30 10.61
N HIS A 16 4.70 -26.71 10.89
CA HIS A 16 4.05 -26.53 12.21
C HIS A 16 4.63 -27.55 13.22
N PRO A 17 4.95 -27.14 14.47
CA PRO A 17 5.62 -28.02 15.44
C PRO A 17 4.85 -29.28 15.86
N ASP A 18 3.53 -29.35 15.64
CA ASP A 18 2.62 -30.28 16.32
C ASP A 18 1.86 -31.24 15.40
N ASN A 19 2.20 -31.34 14.10
CA ASN A 19 1.42 -32.13 13.14
C ASN A 19 2.06 -33.48 12.77
N PRO A 20 1.78 -34.60 13.46
CA PRO A 20 2.50 -35.87 13.33
C PRO A 20 2.47 -36.52 11.93
N LEU A 21 1.50 -36.17 11.08
CA LEU A 21 1.35 -36.78 9.75
C LEU A 21 2.24 -36.11 8.68
N TYR A 22 2.52 -34.82 8.84
CA TYR A 22 3.44 -34.05 8.00
C TYR A 22 4.74 -33.66 8.75
N HIS A 23 4.89 -34.14 9.99
CA HIS A 23 6.01 -33.91 10.91
C HIS A 23 6.92 -35.13 10.96
N THR A 24 7.35 -35.59 9.80
CA THR A 24 8.53 -36.42 9.74
C THR A 24 9.67 -35.41 9.55
N ARG A 25 10.40 -35.12 10.66
CA ARG A 25 11.59 -34.24 10.72
C ARG A 25 12.74 -34.88 9.94
N ASP A 26 12.50 -35.23 8.70
CA ASP A 26 13.31 -36.23 8.03
C ASP A 26 14.56 -35.60 7.47
N ARG A 27 14.45 -34.36 6.97
CA ARG A 27 15.54 -33.65 6.30
C ARG A 27 15.36 -32.14 6.42
N GLU A 28 16.45 -31.45 6.74
CA GLU A 28 16.56 -30.02 6.55
C GLU A 28 16.46 -29.71 5.04
N TYR A 29 15.63 -28.74 4.64
CA TYR A 29 15.55 -28.32 3.24
C TYR A 29 16.78 -27.46 2.91
N PHE A 30 17.77 -28.10 2.31
CA PHE A 30 19.03 -27.44 1.92
C PHE A 30 19.01 -26.84 0.51
N GLY A 31 17.85 -26.79 -0.16
CA GLY A 31 17.71 -26.40 -1.56
C GLY A 31 17.49 -27.58 -2.49
N SER A 32 17.19 -27.29 -3.75
CA SER A 32 16.96 -28.28 -4.82
C SER A 32 18.13 -28.28 -5.83
N PRO A 33 19.16 -29.13 -5.68
CA PRO A 33 20.30 -29.17 -6.60
C PRO A 33 19.90 -29.42 -8.06
N GLU A 34 18.83 -30.21 -8.27
CA GLU A 34 18.23 -30.48 -9.58
C GLU A 34 17.70 -29.22 -10.28
N LYS A 35 17.40 -28.17 -9.51
CA LYS A 35 16.92 -26.87 -10.00
C LYS A 35 18.01 -25.79 -9.99
N GLY A 36 19.27 -26.18 -9.78
CA GLY A 36 20.41 -25.27 -9.77
C GLY A 36 20.63 -24.54 -8.44
N ASP A 37 20.06 -25.04 -7.34
CA ASP A 37 20.37 -24.53 -6.00
C ASP A 37 21.70 -25.12 -5.49
N THR A 38 22.47 -24.33 -4.75
CA THR A 38 23.58 -24.85 -3.93
C THR A 38 23.04 -25.40 -2.61
N ILE A 39 23.54 -26.56 -2.17
CA ILE A 39 23.18 -27.14 -0.88
C ILE A 39 23.58 -26.17 0.23
N ARG A 40 22.61 -25.66 0.98
CA ARG A 40 22.83 -24.71 2.08
C ARG A 40 23.50 -25.41 3.27
N PRO A 41 24.56 -24.85 3.86
CA PRO A 41 25.06 -25.34 5.15
C PRO A 41 24.07 -25.00 6.27
N ALA A 42 23.89 -25.90 7.24
CA ALA A 42 22.96 -25.70 8.37
C ALA A 42 23.28 -24.44 9.20
N PHE A 43 24.56 -24.07 9.29
CA PHE A 43 25.02 -22.88 10.01
C PHE A 43 26.10 -22.15 9.21
N MET A 44 26.14 -20.82 9.32
CA MET A 44 27.22 -19.95 8.85
C MET A 44 27.48 -18.87 9.89
N TYR A 45 28.73 -18.44 10.04
CA TYR A 45 29.13 -17.46 11.04
C TYR A 45 29.83 -16.27 10.39
N ARG A 46 29.26 -15.06 10.59
CA ARG A 46 29.80 -13.78 10.08
C ARG A 46 30.00 -13.71 8.56
N GLU A 47 29.31 -14.55 7.81
CA GLU A 47 29.35 -14.58 6.35
C GLU A 47 27.97 -14.28 5.76
N PHE A 48 27.95 -13.67 4.58
CA PHE A 48 26.70 -13.40 3.86
C PHE A 48 26.13 -14.69 3.27
N GLN A 49 24.84 -14.93 3.48
CA GLN A 49 24.16 -16.09 2.90
C GLN A 49 23.84 -15.82 1.42
N ALA A 50 24.72 -16.25 0.51
CA ALA A 50 24.56 -15.99 -0.93
C ALA A 50 23.51 -16.89 -1.63
N ASN A 51 22.74 -17.69 -0.88
CA ASN A 51 22.03 -18.85 -1.44
C ASN A 51 20.50 -18.70 -1.24
N THR A 52 19.82 -18.09 -2.21
CA THR A 52 18.35 -18.12 -2.28
C THR A 52 17.90 -19.46 -2.85
N SER A 53 16.90 -20.10 -2.22
CA SER A 53 16.40 -21.38 -2.75
C SER A 53 15.56 -21.16 -4.00
N TYR A 54 15.41 -22.20 -4.82
CA TYR A 54 14.55 -22.18 -6.00
C TYR A 54 13.11 -21.79 -5.62
N ILE A 55 12.61 -22.30 -4.50
CA ILE A 55 11.27 -21.98 -3.99
C ILE A 55 11.19 -20.50 -3.63
N ASP A 56 12.16 -19.97 -2.87
CA ASP A 56 12.17 -18.55 -2.48
C ASP A 56 12.17 -17.64 -3.71
N ARG A 57 13.03 -17.95 -4.71
CA ARG A 57 13.11 -17.19 -5.96
C ARG A 57 11.79 -17.24 -6.71
N THR A 58 11.25 -18.45 -6.90
CA THR A 58 10.02 -18.67 -7.66
C THR A 58 8.84 -17.94 -7.01
N VAL A 59 8.68 -18.07 -5.70
CA VAL A 59 7.61 -17.40 -4.94
C VAL A 59 7.79 -15.88 -4.99
N ALA A 60 9.01 -15.37 -4.79
CA ALA A 60 9.29 -13.94 -4.86
C ALA A 60 8.98 -13.36 -6.25
N TYR A 61 9.33 -14.07 -7.32
CA TYR A 61 9.01 -13.65 -8.69
C TYR A 61 7.50 -13.61 -8.93
N TYR A 62 6.75 -14.63 -8.53
CA TYR A 62 5.30 -14.66 -8.74
C TYR A 62 4.58 -13.58 -7.92
N ILE A 63 4.96 -13.37 -6.66
CA ILE A 63 4.37 -12.31 -5.83
C ILE A 63 4.68 -10.94 -6.43
N SER A 64 5.92 -10.71 -6.85
CA SER A 64 6.33 -9.45 -7.46
C SER A 64 5.61 -9.18 -8.78
N ALA A 65 5.50 -10.20 -9.63
CA ALA A 65 4.78 -10.11 -10.90
C ALA A 65 3.29 -9.83 -10.69
N PHE A 66 2.65 -10.54 -9.74
CA PHE A 66 1.25 -10.33 -9.40
C PHE A 66 1.00 -8.92 -8.85
N PHE A 67 1.89 -8.43 -7.98
CA PHE A 67 1.80 -7.08 -7.43
C PHE A 67 1.83 -6.01 -8.53
N TRP A 68 2.83 -6.07 -9.42
CA TRP A 68 2.94 -5.10 -10.51
C TRP A 68 1.80 -5.22 -11.52
N PHE A 69 1.41 -6.44 -11.87
CA PHE A 69 0.24 -6.67 -12.72
C PHE A 69 -1.01 -6.03 -12.12
N TRP A 70 -1.28 -6.26 -10.83
CA TRP A 70 -2.43 -5.71 -10.13
C TRP A 70 -2.41 -4.18 -10.10
N MET A 71 -1.24 -3.59 -9.84
CA MET A 71 -1.05 -2.15 -9.82
C MET A 71 -1.33 -1.53 -11.19
N PHE A 72 -0.73 -2.04 -12.27
CA PHE A 72 -0.96 -1.53 -13.62
C PHE A 72 -2.40 -1.77 -14.11
N TYR A 73 -2.99 -2.90 -13.75
CA TYR A 73 -4.41 -3.17 -14.00
C TYR A 73 -5.31 -2.10 -13.37
N HIS A 74 -5.10 -1.76 -12.10
CA HIS A 74 -5.90 -0.74 -11.43
C HIS A 74 -5.65 0.67 -11.97
N LEU A 75 -4.40 0.97 -12.35
CA LEU A 75 -4.06 2.22 -13.02
C LEU A 75 -4.79 2.41 -14.35
N TYR A 76 -4.92 1.33 -15.14
CA TYR A 76 -5.58 1.38 -16.46
C TYR A 76 -7.10 1.39 -16.37
N TYR A 77 -7.70 0.49 -15.56
CA TYR A 77 -9.15 0.34 -15.51
C TYR A 77 -9.83 1.31 -14.52
N PHE A 78 -9.12 1.78 -13.49
CA PHE A 78 -9.66 2.68 -12.48
C PHE A 78 -8.80 3.93 -12.25
N PRO A 79 -8.49 4.71 -13.32
CA PRO A 79 -7.61 5.88 -13.22
C PRO A 79 -8.16 6.98 -12.30
N GLY A 80 -9.48 7.00 -12.06
CA GLY A 80 -10.14 7.98 -11.19
C GLY A 80 -9.66 7.97 -9.73
N HIS A 81 -9.05 6.88 -9.25
CA HIS A 81 -8.45 6.86 -7.91
C HIS A 81 -7.18 7.73 -7.80
N ILE A 82 -6.47 7.93 -8.91
CA ILE A 82 -5.23 8.73 -8.95
C ILE A 82 -5.55 10.15 -9.41
N PHE A 83 -6.35 10.31 -10.46
CA PHE A 83 -6.62 11.61 -11.06
C PHE A 83 -7.85 12.33 -10.48
N GLY A 84 -8.64 11.66 -9.64
CA GLY A 84 -9.94 12.15 -9.18
C GLY A 84 -11.07 11.67 -10.10
N HIS A 85 -12.22 11.37 -9.52
CA HIS A 85 -13.39 10.87 -10.25
C HIS A 85 -14.22 11.99 -10.89
N HIS A 86 -14.17 13.18 -10.30
CA HIS A 86 -15.02 14.31 -10.68
C HIS A 86 -14.16 15.55 -10.89
N HIS A 87 -14.60 16.41 -11.81
CA HIS A 87 -14.01 17.72 -12.00
C HIS A 87 -14.24 18.56 -10.74
N ALA A 88 -13.17 19.09 -10.17
CA ALA A 88 -13.24 20.10 -9.13
C ALA A 88 -13.26 21.48 -9.82
N PRO A 89 -14.41 22.19 -9.84
CA PRO A 89 -14.48 23.50 -10.45
C PRO A 89 -13.59 24.49 -9.71
N TYR A 90 -13.06 25.47 -10.43
CA TYR A 90 -12.32 26.56 -9.81
C TYR A 90 -13.30 27.51 -9.10
N LEU A 91 -12.88 28.13 -7.99
CA LEU A 91 -13.76 29.03 -7.23
C LEU A 91 -14.23 30.24 -8.05
N GLU A 92 -13.44 30.64 -9.04
CA GLU A 92 -13.72 31.78 -9.93
C GLU A 92 -14.76 31.46 -11.02
N GLU A 93 -15.13 30.18 -11.21
CA GLU A 93 -16.18 29.78 -12.15
C GLU A 93 -17.59 29.99 -11.58
N PHE A 94 -17.72 30.10 -10.25
CA PHE A 94 -18.99 30.42 -9.61
C PHE A 94 -19.30 31.90 -9.83
N THR A 95 -20.46 32.17 -10.42
CA THR A 95 -20.91 33.54 -10.65
C THR A 95 -21.45 34.16 -9.35
N ASP A 96 -21.32 35.47 -9.20
CA ASP A 96 -21.84 36.21 -8.04
C ASP A 96 -23.35 36.01 -7.86
N GLU A 97 -24.08 35.79 -8.96
CA GLU A 97 -25.51 35.45 -8.95
C GLU A 97 -25.80 34.08 -8.31
N GLU A 98 -25.00 33.05 -8.62
CA GLU A 98 -25.13 31.72 -8.00
C GLU A 98 -24.70 31.71 -6.53
N LEU A 99 -23.69 32.52 -6.21
CA LEU A 99 -23.17 32.65 -4.85
C LEU A 99 -24.02 33.59 -3.97
N GLY A 100 -24.99 34.29 -4.57
CA GLY A 100 -25.88 35.22 -3.89
C GLY A 100 -25.17 36.48 -3.38
N ILE A 101 -24.05 36.85 -4.01
CA ILE A 101 -23.32 38.08 -3.71
C ILE A 101 -24.03 39.21 -4.47
N PRO A 102 -24.64 40.18 -3.78
CA PRO A 102 -25.26 41.32 -4.45
C PRO A 102 -24.18 42.20 -5.10
N ASP A 103 -24.53 42.85 -6.22
CA ASP A 103 -23.69 43.90 -6.81
C ASP A 103 -23.45 45.01 -5.78
N ASP A 104 -22.20 45.49 -5.64
CA ASP A 104 -21.80 46.52 -4.68
C ASP A 104 -22.61 47.82 -4.81
N ASN A 105 -23.28 48.04 -5.95
CA ASN A 105 -24.12 49.21 -6.22
C ASN A 105 -25.63 48.97 -6.04
N ALA A 106 -26.05 47.74 -5.69
CA ALA A 106 -27.45 47.45 -5.45
C ALA A 106 -27.90 48.10 -4.12
N PRO A 107 -29.08 48.73 -4.08
CA PRO A 107 -29.61 49.23 -2.82
C PRO A 107 -29.86 48.07 -1.86
N ASP A 108 -29.36 48.21 -0.62
CA ASP A 108 -29.58 47.23 0.44
C ASP A 108 -31.09 46.93 0.55
N PRO A 109 -31.49 45.65 0.64
CA PRO A 109 -32.89 45.32 0.81
C PRO A 109 -33.39 45.85 2.16
N GLU A 110 -34.62 46.33 2.22
CA GLU A 110 -35.22 47.04 3.37
C GLU A 110 -35.09 46.30 4.72
N TYR A 111 -34.92 44.97 4.69
CA TYR A 111 -34.75 44.13 5.88
C TYR A 111 -33.32 44.05 6.44
N TRP A 112 -32.30 44.50 5.69
CA TRP A 112 -30.90 44.59 6.19
C TRP A 112 -30.66 45.88 6.97
N GLY A 113 -31.55 46.87 6.85
CA GLY A 113 -31.43 48.16 7.54
C GLY A 113 -30.51 49.13 6.80
N ASN A 114 -30.66 50.42 7.10
CA ASN A 114 -30.12 51.50 6.27
C ASN A 114 -28.69 51.85 6.68
N HIS A 115 -27.73 50.96 6.37
CA HIS A 115 -26.33 51.09 6.79
C HIS A 115 -25.58 52.27 6.17
N TYR A 116 -25.96 52.69 4.97
CA TYR A 116 -25.32 53.76 4.22
C TYR A 116 -26.12 55.07 4.19
N GLU A 117 -27.32 55.09 4.76
CA GLU A 117 -28.14 56.30 4.83
C GLU A 117 -27.83 57.13 6.07
N LYS A 118 -28.01 58.46 5.96
CA LYS A 118 -27.83 59.35 7.10
C LYS A 118 -28.89 59.04 8.16
N PRO A 119 -28.52 58.96 9.46
CA PRO A 119 -29.50 58.77 10.52
C PRO A 119 -30.58 59.87 10.46
N GLY A 120 -31.84 59.45 10.33
CA GLY A 120 -33.02 60.33 10.25
C GLY A 120 -33.64 60.53 8.87
N THR A 121 -33.19 59.82 7.82
CA THR A 121 -33.83 59.86 6.47
C THR A 121 -34.82 58.73 6.20
N TYR A 122 -34.88 57.72 7.06
CA TYR A 122 -35.81 56.58 6.98
C TYR A 122 -37.13 56.87 7.73
N ARG A 123 -38.24 56.29 7.24
CA ARG A 123 -39.59 56.45 7.80
C ARG A 123 -39.83 55.57 9.03
#